data_AF-A0A6V8LXU7-F1
#
_entry.id   AF-A0A6V8LXU7-F1
#
_cell.length_a   1.000
_cell.length_b   1.000
_cell.length_c   1.000
_cell.angle_alpha   90.00
_cell.angle_beta   90.00
_cell.angle_gamma   90.00
#
_symmetry.space_group_name_H-M   'P 1'
#
loop_
_entity.id
_entity.type
_entity.pdbx_description
1 polymer ?
#
loop_
_entity_poly.entity_id
_entity_poly.type
_entity_poly.pdbx_seq_one_letter_code
_entity_poly.pdbx_strand_id
1 'polypeptide(L)' 'MPKENARKVLGVTAAVFAQMGRLSREEALEISGLDEKTFDEAMHKAQVAEEALKAHKAEPGFYDIVAKAAGEYLDGVRR' A
#
# COMPACT_ATOMS: atom_id res chain seq x y z
N MET A 1 -8.76 -14.16 3.65
CA MET A 1 -10.16 -13.90 4.11
C MET A 1 -10.49 -12.43 3.91
N PRO A 2 -11.75 -12.01 3.66
CA PRO A 2 -12.09 -10.60 3.36
C PRO A 2 -11.58 -9.58 4.39
N LYS A 3 -11.67 -9.90 5.68
CA LYS A 3 -11.15 -9.06 6.78
C LYS A 3 -9.63 -8.88 6.73
N GLU A 4 -8.90 -9.92 6.37
CA GLU A 4 -7.45 -9.89 6.25
C GLU A 4 -7.02 -9.09 5.03
N ASN A 5 -7.71 -9.26 3.90
CA ASN A 5 -7.47 -8.46 2.70
C ASN A 5 -7.72 -6.97 2.97
N ALA A 6 -8.80 -6.62 3.68
CA ALA A 6 -9.07 -5.24 4.07
C ALA A 6 -7.95 -4.65 4.95
N ARG A 7 -7.40 -5.42 5.91
CA ARG A 7 -6.24 -4.98 6.70
C ARG A 7 -5.00 -4.73 5.84
N LYS A 8 -4.72 -5.62 4.88
CA LYS A 8 -3.59 -5.45 3.96
C LYS A 8 -3.76 -4.22 3.05
N VAL A 9 -4.98 -3.91 2.61
CA VAL A 9 -5.30 -2.67 1.88
C VAL A 9 -5.04 -1.43 2.74
N LEU A 10 -5.46 -1.44 4.01
CA LEU A 10 -5.17 -0.34 4.94
C LEU A 10 -3.67 -0.21 5.21
N GLY A 11 -2.95 -1.33 5.30
CA GLY A 11 -1.49 -1.34 5.41
C GLY A 11 -0.80 -0.71 4.21
N VAL A 12 -1.22 -1.05 2.99
CA VAL A 12 -0.73 -0.38 1.76
C VAL A 12 -1.04 1.11 1.79
N THR A 13 -2.21 1.49 2.26
CA THR A 13 -2.59 2.92 2.35
C THR A 13 -1.65 3.68 3.29
N ALA A 14 -1.37 3.13 4.48
CA ALA A 14 -0.42 3.70 5.42
C ALA A 14 1.01 3.73 4.85
N ALA A 15 1.42 2.67 4.17
CA ALA A 15 2.72 2.57 3.51
C ALA A 15 2.92 3.67 2.46
N VAL A 16 1.90 3.96 1.64
CA VAL A 16 1.96 5.06 0.66
C VAL A 16 2.08 6.42 1.36
N PHE A 17 1.41 6.65 2.49
CA PHE A 17 1.61 7.88 3.27
C PHE A 17 3.06 8.03 3.75
N ALA A 18 3.68 6.95 4.22
CA ALA A 18 5.09 6.96 4.63
C ALA A 18 6.03 7.23 3.44
N GLN A 19 5.82 6.56 2.31
CA GLN A 19 6.59 6.75 1.08
C GLN A 19 6.51 8.18 0.54
N MET A 20 5.35 8.84 0.70
CA MET A 20 5.16 10.25 0.34
C MET A 20 5.68 11.25 1.39
N GLY A 21 6.31 10.76 2.46
CA GLY A 21 6.85 11.60 3.55
C GLY A 21 5.78 12.29 4.39
N ARG A 22 4.55 11.75 4.41
CA ARG A 22 3.44 12.30 5.21
C ARG A 22 3.35 11.71 6.61
N LEU A 23 3.95 10.54 6.80
CA LEU A 23 4.11 9.84 8.08
C LEU A 23 5.54 9.28 8.14
N SER A 24 6.05 9.06 9.35
CA SER A 24 7.22 8.18 9.50
C SER A 24 6.83 6.72 9.23
N ARG A 25 7.83 5.85 9.04
CA ARG A 25 7.58 4.40 8.90
C ARG A 25 6.93 3.85 10.17
N GLU A 26 7.35 4.33 11.33
CA GLU A 26 6.84 3.92 12.65
C GLU A 26 5.37 4.32 12.83
N GLU A 27 5.01 5.57 12.51
CA GLU A 27 3.62 6.05 12.57
C GLU A 27 2.71 5.27 11.61
N ALA A 28 3.19 5.00 10.40
CA ALA A 28 2.44 4.23 9.42
C ALA A 28 2.27 2.76 9.84
N LEU A 29 3.30 2.15 10.42
CA LEU A 29 3.22 0.79 10.99
C LEU A 29 2.18 0.74 12.12
N GLU A 30 2.24 1.68 13.06
CA GLU A 30 1.30 1.79 14.18
C GLU A 30 -0.16 1.89 13.69
N ILE A 31 -0.43 2.84 12.79
CA ILE A 31 -1.77 3.10 12.26
C ILE A 31 -2.29 1.93 11.41
N SER A 32 -1.40 1.21 10.71
CA SER A 32 -1.79 0.05 9.90
C SER A 32 -2.34 -1.11 10.74
N GLY A 33 -1.92 -1.23 12.01
CA GLY A 33 -2.25 -2.36 12.87
C GLY A 33 -1.70 -3.71 12.35
N LEU A 34 -0.68 -3.69 11.49
CA LEU A 34 0.02 -4.85 10.99
C LEU A 34 1.24 -5.17 11.85
N ASP A 35 1.72 -6.41 11.78
CA ASP A 35 3.07 -6.73 12.22
C ASP A 35 4.12 -6.18 11.23
N GLU A 36 5.35 -6.04 11.72
CA GLU A 36 6.46 -5.44 10.96
C GLU A 36 6.71 -6.13 9.62
N LYS A 37 6.70 -7.47 9.60
CA LYS A 37 6.94 -8.23 8.37
C LYS A 37 5.85 -7.98 7.32
N THR A 38 4.58 -8.00 7.74
CA THR A 38 3.45 -7.74 6.84
C THR A 38 3.44 -6.28 6.37
N PHE A 39 3.89 -5.36 7.21
CA PHE A 39 4.04 -3.96 6.84
C PHE A 39 5.18 -3.71 5.85
N ASP A 40 6.31 -4.41 5.99
CA ASP A 40 7.41 -4.36 5.02
C ASP A 40 6.97 -4.86 3.65
N GLU A 41 6.14 -5.90 3.58
CA GLU A 41 5.50 -6.34 2.34
C GLU A 41 4.61 -5.24 1.73
N ALA A 42 3.86 -4.50 2.56
CA ALA A 42 3.02 -3.39 2.11
C ALA A 42 3.86 -2.20 1.58
N MET A 43 4.95 -1.85 2.26
CA MET A 43 5.93 -0.84 1.81
C MET A 43 6.56 -1.25 0.48
N HIS A 44 6.98 -2.50 0.35
CA HIS A 44 7.55 -3.00 -0.90
C HIS A 44 6.53 -2.94 -2.06
N LYS A 45 5.28 -3.33 -1.81
CA LYS A 45 4.21 -3.23 -2.82
C LYS A 45 3.91 -1.79 -3.22
N ALA A 46 3.90 -0.85 -2.28
CA ALA A 46 3.73 0.57 -2.56
C ALA A 46 4.86 1.11 -3.45
N GLN A 47 6.11 0.74 -3.14
CA GLN A 47 7.28 1.12 -3.93
C GLN A 47 7.21 0.57 -5.36
N VAL A 48 6.99 -0.74 -5.53
CA VAL A 48 6.90 -1.38 -6.85
C VAL A 48 5.74 -0.80 -7.66
N ALA A 49 4.60 -0.51 -7.03
CA ALA A 49 3.47 0.13 -7.69
C ALA A 49 3.82 1.53 -8.19
N GLU A 50 4.49 2.35 -7.38
CA GLU A 50 4.93 3.68 -7.78
C GLU A 50 5.91 3.62 -8.95
N GLU A 51 6.95 2.79 -8.87
CA GLU A 51 7.95 2.61 -9.93
C GLU A 51 7.31 2.16 -11.25
N ALA A 52 6.39 1.19 -11.18
CA ALA A 52 5.67 0.70 -12.35
C ALA A 52 4.74 1.76 -12.96
N LEU A 53 4.16 2.65 -12.16
CA LEU A 53 3.35 3.75 -12.67
C LEU A 53 4.22 4.88 -13.24
N LYS A 54 5.39 5.14 -12.65
CA LYS A 54 6.38 6.11 -13.15
C LYS A 54 6.84 5.81 -14.59
N ALA A 55 6.84 4.53 -14.98
CA ALA A 55 7.12 4.11 -16.36
C ALA A 55 6.08 4.60 -17.39
N HIS A 56 4.86 4.94 -16.96
CA HIS A 56 3.76 5.37 -17.82
C HIS A 56 3.23 6.78 -17.54
N LYS A 57 3.55 7.35 -16.38
CA LYS A 57 3.15 8.69 -15.93
C LYS A 57 4.31 9.32 -15.14
N ALA A 58 4.66 10.58 -15.38
CA ALA A 58 5.79 11.21 -14.69
C ALA A 58 5.63 11.25 -13.15
N GLU A 59 4.40 11.48 -12.65
CA GLU A 59 4.09 11.53 -11.22
C GLU A 59 2.77 10.80 -10.93
N PRO A 60 2.80 9.55 -10.43
CA PRO A 60 1.59 8.85 -10.03
C PRO A 60 0.97 9.46 -8.76
N GLY A 61 -0.35 9.63 -8.77
CA GLY A 61 -1.07 10.12 -7.60
C GLY A 61 -1.20 9.04 -6.51
N PHE A 62 -1.51 9.46 -5.29
CA PHE A 62 -1.75 8.59 -4.13
C PHE A 62 -2.69 7.42 -4.45
N TYR A 63 -3.87 7.70 -5.01
CA TYR A 63 -4.85 6.67 -5.31
C TYR A 63 -4.43 5.74 -6.45
N ASP A 64 -3.60 6.20 -7.39
CA ASP A 64 -3.04 5.32 -8.44
C ASP A 64 -2.12 4.27 -7.81
N ILE A 65 -1.23 4.70 -6.90
CA ILE A 65 -0.29 3.82 -6.21
C ILE A 65 -1.05 2.83 -5.31
N VAL A 66 -1.98 3.32 -4.48
CA VAL A 66 -2.78 2.47 -3.59
C VAL A 66 -3.57 1.44 -4.41
N ALA A 67 -4.26 1.85 -5.48
CA ALA A 67 -5.06 0.94 -6.28
C ALA A 67 -4.20 -0.17 -6.93
N LYS A 68 -3.01 0.19 -7.43
CA LYS A 68 -2.10 -0.80 -8.05
C LYS A 68 -1.46 -1.72 -7.01
N ALA A 69 -1.01 -1.19 -5.88
CA ALA A 69 -0.39 -1.97 -4.80
C ALA A 69 -1.38 -2.90 -4.10
N ALA A 70 -2.64 -2.48 -3.95
CA ALA A 70 -3.70 -3.24 -3.31
C ALA A 70 -4.42 -4.23 -4.23
N GLY A 71 -4.14 -4.21 -5.55
CA GLY A 71 -4.87 -4.97 -6.55
C GLY A 71 -5.03 -6.46 -6.21
N GLU A 72 -3.93 -7.13 -5.85
CA GLU A 72 -3.92 -8.56 -5.49
C GLU A 72 -4.78 -8.86 -4.24
N TYR A 73 -4.90 -7.92 -3.31
CA TYR A 73 -5.75 -8.09 -2.12
C TYR A 73 -7.24 -7.90 -2.46
N LEU A 74 -7.53 -7.12 -3.51
CA LEU A 74 -8.87 -6.82 -3.98
C LEU A 74 -9.38 -7.83 -5.02
N ASP A 75 -8.50 -8.60 -5.66
CA ASP A 75 -8.90 -9.64 -6.63
C ASP A 75 -9.83 -10.70 -6.02
N GLY A 76 -9.69 -10.98 -4.72
CA GLY A 76 -10.62 -11.86 -3.97
C GLY A 76 -11.93 -11.19 -3.52
N VAL A 77 -12.14 -9.90 -3.82
CA VAL A 77 -13.31 -9.10 -3.42
C VAL A 77 -14.22 -8.80 -4.63
N ARG A 78 -13.72 -8.89 -5.87
CA ARG A 78 -14.55 -8.86 -7.08
C ARG A 78 -15.54 -10.03 -7.05
N ARG A 79 -16.81 -9.73 -6.79
CA ARG A 79 -17.95 -10.60 -7.11
C ARG A 79 -18.37 -10.38 -8.55
#